data_AF-A0A497D540-F1
#
_entry.id   AF-A0A497D540-F1
#
_cell.length_a   1.000
_cell.length_b   1.000
_cell.length_c   1.000
_cell.angle_alpha   90.00
_cell.angle_beta   90.00
_cell.angle_gamma   90.00
#
_symmetry.space_group_name_H-M   'P 1'
#
loop_
_entity.id
_entity.type
_entity.pdbx_description
1 polymer ?
#
loop_
_entity_poly.entity_id
_entity_poly.type
_entity_poly.pdbx_seq_one_letter_code
_entity_poly.pdbx_strand_id
1 'polypeptide(L)'
;MAAKEKSLIKLLYDYPTTVELAAQNLSPAMIANYVYDLAKEFNQFYQEITILKEEDSGKRTFRLALSEFTGNTIKSAMALLGIEVPERM
;
A
#
# COMPACT_ATOMS: atom_id res chain seq x y z
N MET A 1 -5.36 -17.42 -0.34
CA MET A 1 -4.79 -16.08 -0.11
C MET A 1 -3.83 -16.17 1.06
N ALA A 2 -2.57 -15.79 0.86
CA ALA A 2 -1.50 -15.82 1.83
C ALA A 2 -1.72 -14.81 2.98
N ALA A 3 -1.05 -15.03 4.11
CA ALA A 3 -1.17 -14.14 5.27
C ALA A 3 -0.74 -12.70 4.94
N LYS A 4 0.38 -12.52 4.22
CA LYS A 4 0.86 -11.20 3.79
C LYS A 4 -0.09 -10.48 2.83
N GLU A 5 -0.73 -11.21 1.91
CA GLU A 5 -1.76 -10.64 1.03
C GLU A 5 -2.92 -10.06 1.85
N LYS A 6 -3.36 -10.76 2.91
CA LYS A 6 -4.41 -10.29 3.83
C LYS A 6 -4.00 -9.05 4.61
N SER A 7 -2.80 -9.06 5.19
CA SER A 7 -2.28 -7.93 5.95
C SER A 7 -2.18 -6.66 5.11
N LEU A 8 -1.64 -6.77 3.89
CA LEU A 8 -1.52 -5.66 2.97
C LEU A 8 -2.90 -5.12 2.55
N ILE A 9 -3.85 -6.00 2.23
CA ILE A 9 -5.23 -5.62 1.90
C ILE A 9 -5.90 -4.86 3.06
N LYS A 10 -5.66 -5.29 4.30
CA LYS A 10 -6.23 -4.61 5.47
C LYS A 10 -5.73 -3.17 5.57
N LEU A 11 -4.41 -2.95 5.44
CA LEU A 11 -3.85 -1.59 5.43
C LEU A 11 -4.41 -0.74 4.30
N LEU A 12 -4.57 -1.32 3.12
CA LEU A 12 -5.18 -0.62 1.98
C LEU A 12 -6.63 -0.24 2.23
N TYR A 13 -7.41 -1.14 2.85
CA TYR A 13 -8.79 -0.90 3.23
C TYR A 13 -8.93 0.20 4.29
N ASP A 14 -7.97 0.31 5.22
CA ASP A 14 -7.98 1.30 6.31
C ASP A 14 -7.59 2.73 5.84
N TYR A 15 -7.18 2.91 4.57
CA TYR A 15 -6.75 4.20 4.03
C TYR A 15 -7.80 5.31 4.18
N PRO A 16 -9.07 5.16 3.73
CA PRO A 16 -10.05 6.24 3.79
C PRO A 16 -10.35 6.66 5.23
N THR A 17 -10.45 5.69 6.13
CA THR A 17 -10.65 5.94 7.57
C THR A 17 -9.47 6.70 8.16
N THR A 18 -8.24 6.37 7.75
CA THR A 18 -7.04 7.08 8.20
C THR A 18 -7.01 8.52 7.70
N VAL A 19 -7.45 8.77 6.46
CA VAL A 19 -7.61 10.12 5.91
C VAL A 19 -8.65 10.93 6.68
N GLU A 20 -9.80 10.33 6.98
CA GLU A 20 -10.85 10.98 7.76
C GLU A 20 -10.37 11.33 9.18
N LEU A 21 -9.72 10.39 9.86
CA LEU A 21 -9.17 10.63 11.20
C LEU A 21 -8.06 11.69 11.18
N ALA A 22 -7.18 11.69 10.17
CA ALA A 22 -6.14 12.72 10.03
C ALA A 22 -6.76 14.12 9.88
N ALA A 23 -7.84 14.24 9.10
CA ALA A 23 -8.57 15.48 8.93
C ALA A 23 -9.27 15.93 10.22
N GLN A 24 -9.98 15.03 10.90
CA GLN A 24 -10.67 15.31 12.16
C GLN A 24 -9.69 15.77 13.26
N ASN A 25 -8.50 15.17 13.32
CA ASN A 25 -7.48 15.48 14.32
C ASN A 25 -6.49 16.56 13.88
N LEU A 26 -6.64 17.14 12.68
CA LEU A 26 -5.71 18.10 12.09
C LEU A 26 -4.24 17.62 12.12
N SER A 27 -4.02 16.32 11.90
CA SER A 27 -2.73 15.65 12.11
C SER A 27 -2.21 14.97 10.83
N PRO A 28 -1.36 15.66 10.03
CA PRO A 28 -0.74 15.06 8.85
C PRO A 28 0.21 13.91 9.19
N ALA A 29 0.72 13.85 10.43
CA ALA A 29 1.57 12.76 10.90
C ALA A 29 0.87 11.38 10.81
N MET A 30 -0.46 11.34 10.89
CA MET A 30 -1.22 10.11 10.72
C MET A 30 -1.07 9.53 9.31
N ILE A 31 -1.08 10.40 8.29
CA ILE A 31 -0.86 9.99 6.89
C ILE A 31 0.59 9.54 6.68
N ALA A 32 1.55 10.23 7.28
CA ALA A 32 2.96 9.86 7.21
C ALA A 32 3.25 8.48 7.85
N ASN A 33 2.66 8.21 9.01
CA ASN A 33 2.77 6.90 9.66
C ASN A 33 2.10 5.80 8.83
N TYR A 34 0.90 6.08 8.31
CA TYR A 34 0.18 5.16 7.43
C TYR A 34 1.00 4.75 6.21
N VAL A 35 1.56 5.73 5.49
CA VAL A 35 2.31 5.44 4.27
C VAL A 35 3.62 4.71 4.55
N TYR A 36 4.25 4.99 5.70
CA TYR A 36 5.41 4.24 6.19
C TYR A 36 5.07 2.77 6.45
N ASP A 37 3.99 2.51 7.18
CA ASP A 37 3.55 1.15 7.50
C ASP A 37 3.11 0.38 6.25
N LEU A 38 2.40 1.05 5.32
CA LEU A 38 2.00 0.46 4.03
C LEU A 38 3.22 0.08 3.18
N ALA A 39 4.20 0.98 3.06
CA ALA A 39 5.43 0.72 2.30
C ALA A 39 6.25 -0.42 2.92
N LYS A 40 6.31 -0.47 4.25
CA LYS A 40 6.99 -1.55 4.98
C LYS A 40 6.32 -2.90 4.77
N GLU A 41 4.99 -2.99 4.90
CA GLU A 41 4.26 -4.23 4.68
C GLU A 41 4.38 -4.70 3.22
N PHE A 42 4.31 -3.76 2.26
CA PHE A 42 4.54 -4.07 0.85
C PHE A 42 5.95 -4.61 0.58
N ASN A 43 6.98 -4.02 1.20
CA ASN A 43 8.36 -4.50 1.04
C ASN A 43 8.49 -5.95 1.53
N GLN A 44 7.87 -6.29 2.67
CA GLN A 44 7.83 -7.66 3.18
C GLN A 44 7.05 -8.60 2.25
N PHE A 45 5.89 -8.18 1.77
CA PHE A 45 5.10 -8.93 0.78
C PHE A 45 5.92 -9.23 -0.48
N TYR A 46 6.65 -8.25 -1.00
CA TYR A 46 7.47 -8.40 -2.20
C TYR A 46 8.65 -9.37 -2.00
N GLN A 47 9.23 -9.42 -0.80
CA GLN A 47 10.32 -10.35 -0.47
C GLN A 47 9.82 -11.78 -0.23
N GLU A 48 8.68 -11.95 0.43
CA GLU A 48 8.16 -13.26 0.84
C GLU A 48 7.34 -13.95 -0.25
N ILE A 49 6.71 -13.20 -1.15
CA ILE A 49 5.76 -13.73 -2.13
C ILE A 49 6.28 -13.50 -3.56
N THR A 50 6.43 -14.60 -4.29
CA THR A 50 6.78 -14.55 -5.71
C THR A 50 5.61 -13.99 -6.53
N ILE A 51 5.83 -12.87 -7.22
CA ILE A 51 4.80 -12.22 -8.04
C ILE A 51 4.93 -12.67 -9.50
N LEU A 52 6.02 -12.29 -10.18
CA LEU A 52 6.17 -12.46 -11.63
C LEU A 52 6.33 -13.91 -12.08
N LYS A 53 6.99 -14.74 -11.26
CA LYS A 53 7.26 -16.16 -11.57
C LYS A 53 6.20 -17.11 -10.99
N GLU A 54 5.05 -16.59 -10.54
CA GLU A 54 3.95 -17.44 -10.08
C GLU A 54 3.34 -18.20 -11.27
N GLU A 55 3.20 -19.52 -11.10
CA GLU A 55 2.71 -20.44 -12.14
C GLU A 55 1.19 -20.33 -12.30
N ASP A 56 0.48 -20.08 -11.20
CA ASP A 56 -0.96 -19.83 -11.21
C ASP A 56 -1.25 -18.43 -11.77
N SER A 57 -1.75 -18.39 -13.01
CA SER A 57 -2.07 -17.14 -13.70
C SER A 57 -3.09 -16.25 -12.96
N GLY A 58 -4.02 -16.84 -12.20
CA GLY A 58 -4.99 -16.12 -11.39
C GLY A 58 -4.32 -15.42 -10.22
N LYS A 59 -3.46 -16.14 -9.48
CA LYS A 59 -2.67 -15.56 -8.38
C LYS A 59 -1.70 -14.49 -8.87
N ARG A 60 -1.02 -14.73 -10.00
CA ARG A 60 -0.10 -13.76 -10.61
C ARG A 60 -0.82 -12.44 -10.92
N THR A 61 -1.97 -12.52 -11.60
CA THR A 61 -2.78 -11.34 -11.96
C THR A 61 -3.24 -10.59 -10.72
N PHE A 62 -3.74 -11.32 -9.71
CA PHE A 62 -4.15 -10.73 -8.44
C PHE A 62 -3.00 -10.00 -7.73
N ARG A 63 -1.82 -10.60 -7.64
CA ARG A 63 -0.66 -9.99 -6.97
C ARG A 63 -0.12 -8.75 -7.70
N LEU A 64 -0.18 -8.76 -9.04
CA LEU A 64 0.15 -7.59 -9.86
C LEU A 64 -0.83 -6.44 -9.59
N ALA A 65 -2.13 -6.71 -9.62
CA ALA A 65 -3.15 -5.72 -9.30
C ALA A 65 -3.01 -5.18 -7.86
N LEU A 66 -2.70 -6.06 -6.89
CA LEU A 66 -2.44 -5.66 -5.52
C LEU A 66 -1.23 -4.70 -5.43
N SER A 67 -0.15 -5.00 -6.17
CA SER A 67 1.06 -4.17 -6.19
C SER A 67 0.81 -2.79 -6.81
N GLU A 68 0.06 -2.75 -7.92
CA GLU A 68 -0.35 -1.50 -8.56
C GLU A 68 -1.23 -0.66 -7.63
N PHE A 69 -2.22 -1.28 -6.99
CA PHE A 69 -3.12 -0.59 -6.07
C PHE A 69 -2.37 -0.04 -4.85
N THR A 70 -1.39 -0.77 -4.33
CA THR A 70 -0.50 -0.26 -3.28
C THR A 70 0.29 0.96 -3.74
N GLY A 71 0.89 0.93 -4.93
CA GLY A 71 1.63 2.07 -5.48
C GLY A 71 0.75 3.32 -5.64
N ASN A 72 -0.46 3.15 -6.17
CA ASN A 72 -1.43 4.24 -6.31
C ASN A 72 -1.86 4.83 -4.96
N THR A 73 -2.05 3.97 -3.95
CA THR A 73 -2.40 4.41 -2.59
C THR A 73 -1.27 5.19 -1.94
N ILE A 74 -0.02 4.74 -2.09
CA ILE A 74 1.16 5.48 -1.61
C ILE A 74 1.25 6.85 -2.29
N LYS A 75 1.08 6.91 -3.62
CA LYS A 75 1.09 8.18 -4.36
C LYS A 75 0.00 9.14 -3.86
N SER A 76 -1.21 8.63 -3.62
CA SER A 76 -2.31 9.42 -3.05
C SER A 76 -2.00 9.93 -1.64
N ALA A 77 -1.47 9.08 -0.75
CA ALA A 77 -1.10 9.48 0.61
C ALA A 77 0.02 10.54 0.63
N MET A 78 1.04 10.39 -0.22
CA MET A 78 2.13 11.36 -0.36
C MET A 78 1.64 12.70 -0.95
N ALA A 79 0.70 12.66 -1.90
CA ALA A 79 0.09 13.88 -2.45
C ALA A 79 -0.67 14.69 -1.39
N LEU A 80 -1.34 14.03 -0.43
CA LEU A 80 -1.97 14.71 0.71
C LEU A 80 -0.95 15.42 1.62
N LEU A 81 0.30 14.96 1.63
CA LEU A 81 1.42 15.58 2.34
C LEU A 81 2.15 16.64 1.51
N GLY A 82 1.73 16.87 0.25
CA GLY A 82 2.42 17.77 -0.68
C GLY A 82 3.75 17.24 -1.20
N ILE A 83 3.96 15.91 -1.15
CA ILE A 83 5.20 15.25 -1.57
C ILE A 83 4.96 14.56 -2.91
N GLU A 84 5.79 14.88 -3.90
CA GLU A 84 5.77 14.22 -5.20
C GLU A 84 6.58 12.92 -5.16
N VAL A 85 6.01 11.84 -5.71
CA VAL A 85 6.64 10.51 -5.74
C VAL A 85 7.19 10.25 -7.15
N PRO A 86 8.47 9.86 -7.30
CA PRO A 86 9.05 9.58 -8.61
C PRO A 86 8.46 8.30 -9.23
N GLU A 87 8.36 8.24 -10.55
CA GLU A 87 7.92 7.04 -11.28
C GLU A 87 8.91 5.88 -11.15
N ARG A 88 10.19 6.19 -10.90
CA ARG A 88 11.27 5.24 -10.61
C ARG A 88 12.21 5.89 -9.59
N MET A 89 12.57 5.14 -8.55
CA MET A 89 13.62 5.50 -7.60
C MET A 89 15.00 5.30 -8.22
#